data_AF-A0AAV0NUH9-F1
#
_entry.id   AF-A0AAV0NUH9-F1
#
_cell.length_a   1.000
_cell.length_b   1.000
_cell.length_c   1.000
_cell.angle_alpha   90.00
_cell.angle_beta   90.00
_cell.angle_gamma   90.00
#
_symmetry.space_group_name_H-M   'P 1'
#
loop_
_entity.id
_entity.type
_entity.pdbx_description
1 polymer ?
#
loop_
_entity_poly.entity_id
_entity_poly.type
_entity_poly.pdbx_seq_one_letter_code
_entity_poly.pdbx_strand_id
1 'polypeptide(L)'
;CVAGWGTDEKAIVSVLGHRTAAQRKQIKQAFWDRYQEDLIKRLESELTGDFEKAVYRWMLDADDRDAVLANVAMRKSLDYHVIVEFSSVYSADELLNVRKAYHARYKKSLEEDLATNASGNARKLLVGLATAYRYEGTEINAALAKKEADILHDAVKDSESHGEEFIRIVTTRSKTQLLATFNAYRQLYGNSITKILRNAIQKRGTDEDALTRVIVTRAEKDLKHIKEEYYKRNSVSLSQAVAKETSGDYKSFLLALLGDEK
;
A
#
# COMPACT_ATOMS: atom_id res chain seq x y z
N CYS A 1 26.42 -13.06 8.42
CA CYS A 1 25.08 -12.76 8.96
C CYS A 1 24.24 -14.02 9.18
N VAL A 2 24.38 -15.07 8.37
CA VAL A 2 23.55 -16.29 8.46
C VAL A 2 24.40 -17.57 8.47
N ALA A 3 25.38 -17.65 9.37
CA ALA A 3 26.27 -18.80 9.50
C ALA A 3 26.32 -19.26 10.97
N GLY A 4 25.86 -20.48 11.24
CA GLY A 4 25.79 -21.05 12.61
C GLY A 4 24.37 -21.04 13.21
N TRP A 5 24.27 -21.31 14.52
CA TRP A 5 23.02 -21.17 15.28
C TRP A 5 22.80 -19.69 15.62
N GLY A 6 21.78 -19.07 15.02
CA GLY A 6 21.43 -17.67 15.21
C GLY A 6 21.77 -16.80 14.00
N THR A 7 21.00 -15.72 13.84
CA THR A 7 21.18 -14.73 12.78
C THR A 7 21.74 -13.43 13.36
N ASP A 8 22.55 -12.71 12.58
CA ASP A 8 23.00 -11.36 12.95
C ASP A 8 22.07 -10.34 12.28
N GLU A 9 20.95 -10.06 12.94
CA GLU A 9 19.92 -9.14 12.45
C GLU A 9 20.47 -7.72 12.27
N LYS A 10 21.42 -7.29 13.12
CA LYS A 10 22.08 -5.99 13.00
C LYS A 10 22.91 -5.88 11.72
N ALA A 11 23.62 -6.95 11.35
CA ALA A 11 24.33 -7.00 10.08
C ALA A 11 23.36 -7.01 8.89
N ILE A 12 22.20 -7.66 9.02
CA ILE A 12 21.15 -7.62 7.98
C ILE A 12 20.63 -6.20 7.81
N VAL A 13 20.30 -5.48 8.89
CA VAL A 13 19.82 -4.09 8.85
C VAL A 13 20.86 -3.17 8.21
N SER A 14 22.11 -3.20 8.70
CA SER A 14 23.18 -2.32 8.22
C SER A 14 23.58 -2.56 6.76
N VAL A 15 23.40 -3.78 6.25
CA VAL A 15 23.62 -4.07 4.83
C VAL A 15 22.37 -3.76 4.03
N LEU A 16 21.26 -4.45 4.26
CA LEU A 16 20.09 -4.42 3.37
C LEU A 16 19.27 -3.14 3.49
N GLY A 17 19.19 -2.53 4.68
CA GLY A 17 18.47 -1.27 4.90
C GLY A 17 19.07 -0.09 4.12
N HIS A 18 20.33 -0.23 3.70
CA HIS A 18 21.11 0.79 3.01
C HIS A 18 21.45 0.40 1.56
N ARG A 19 20.58 -0.38 0.90
CA ARG A 19 20.77 -0.80 -0.49
C ARG A 19 19.53 -0.52 -1.33
N THR A 20 19.74 0.01 -2.52
CA THR A 20 18.69 0.23 -3.53
C THR A 20 18.21 -1.09 -4.13
N ALA A 21 17.04 -1.09 -4.78
CA ALA A 21 16.49 -2.28 -5.44
C ALA A 21 17.49 -2.92 -6.41
N ALA A 22 18.21 -2.10 -7.18
CA ALA A 22 19.25 -2.57 -8.10
C ALA A 22 20.40 -3.26 -7.36
N GLN A 23 20.86 -2.69 -6.25
CA GLN A 23 21.90 -3.31 -5.42
C GLN A 23 21.41 -4.58 -4.73
N ARG A 24 20.17 -4.61 -4.22
CA ARG A 24 19.56 -5.81 -3.64
C ARG A 24 19.46 -6.93 -4.67
N LYS A 25 19.10 -6.61 -5.91
CA LYS A 25 19.10 -7.57 -7.02
C LYS A 25 20.50 -8.15 -7.29
N GLN A 26 21.53 -7.31 -7.32
CA GLN A 26 22.92 -7.77 -7.45
C GLN A 26 23.35 -8.65 -6.28
N ILE A 27 22.97 -8.30 -5.05
CA ILE A 27 23.24 -9.11 -3.86
C ILE A 27 22.58 -10.48 -3.96
N LYS A 28 21.30 -10.53 -4.38
CA LYS A 28 20.58 -11.80 -4.62
C LYS A 28 21.32 -12.69 -5.62
N GLN A 29 21.75 -12.11 -6.74
CA GLN A 29 22.50 -12.85 -7.78
C GLN A 29 23.85 -13.36 -7.26
N ALA A 30 24.65 -12.50 -6.63
CA ALA A 30 25.96 -12.88 -6.11
C ALA A 30 25.86 -13.94 -5.00
N PHE A 31 24.80 -13.91 -4.19
CA PHE A 31 24.53 -14.94 -3.18
C PHE A 31 24.22 -16.28 -3.84
N TRP A 32 23.35 -16.31 -4.86
CA TRP A 32 23.07 -17.50 -5.63
C TRP A 32 24.33 -18.08 -6.28
N ASP A 33 25.13 -17.25 -6.96
CA ASP A 33 26.32 -17.70 -7.67
C ASP A 33 27.33 -18.37 -6.71
N ARG A 34 27.45 -17.83 -5.49
CA ARG A 34 28.40 -18.31 -4.49
C ARG A 34 27.92 -19.52 -3.70
N TYR A 35 26.65 -19.55 -3.30
CA TYR A 35 26.11 -20.54 -2.37
C TYR A 35 25.10 -21.50 -2.99
N GLN A 36 24.67 -21.24 -4.22
CA GLN A 36 23.62 -22.00 -4.93
C GLN A 36 22.32 -22.11 -4.13
N GLU A 37 22.00 -21.04 -3.38
CA GLU A 37 20.86 -20.96 -2.49
C GLU A 37 20.07 -19.66 -2.75
N ASP A 38 18.75 -19.71 -2.56
CA ASP A 38 17.87 -18.54 -2.64
C ASP A 38 17.99 -17.71 -1.35
N LEU A 39 18.59 -16.52 -1.47
CA LEU A 39 18.79 -15.59 -0.36
C LEU A 39 17.47 -15.23 0.34
N ILE A 40 16.38 -15.07 -0.39
CA ILE A 40 15.10 -14.67 0.19
C ILE A 40 14.57 -15.80 1.07
N LYS A 41 14.55 -17.04 0.55
CA LYS A 41 14.13 -18.21 1.34
C LYS A 41 15.01 -18.44 2.55
N ARG A 42 16.31 -18.20 2.41
CA ARG A 42 17.26 -18.31 3.53
C ARG A 42 16.94 -17.31 4.63
N LEU A 43 16.64 -16.05 4.28
CA LEU A 43 16.22 -15.03 5.24
C LEU A 43 14.87 -15.36 5.88
N GLU A 44 13.89 -15.86 5.12
CA GLU A 44 12.60 -16.33 5.66
C GLU A 44 12.76 -17.48 6.67
N SER A 45 13.74 -18.37 6.46
CA SER A 45 13.97 -19.50 7.38
C SER A 45 14.60 -19.10 8.71
N GLU A 46 15.15 -17.89 8.80
CA GLU A 46 16.03 -17.44 9.88
C GLU A 46 15.46 -16.26 10.66
N LEU A 47 14.62 -15.44 10.01
CA LEU A 47 13.92 -14.32 10.62
C LEU A 47 12.52 -14.75 11.02
N THR A 48 11.95 -14.09 12.03
CA THR A 48 10.54 -14.28 12.41
C THR A 48 9.82 -12.95 12.63
N GLY A 49 8.50 -12.99 12.62
CA GLY A 49 7.65 -11.88 13.05
C GLY A 49 7.65 -10.69 12.07
N ASP A 50 7.51 -9.47 12.58
CA ASP A 50 7.38 -8.28 11.73
C ASP A 50 8.69 -7.87 11.07
N PHE A 51 9.83 -8.21 11.70
CA PHE A 51 11.14 -7.99 11.08
C PHE A 51 11.32 -8.87 9.83
N GLU A 52 10.98 -10.16 9.91
CA GLU A 52 10.97 -11.07 8.76
C GLU A 52 10.12 -10.51 7.62
N LYS A 53 8.86 -10.13 7.91
CA LYS A 53 7.95 -9.56 6.90
C LYS A 53 8.53 -8.32 6.24
N ALA A 54 9.13 -7.42 7.02
CA ALA A 54 9.71 -6.19 6.51
C ALA A 54 10.91 -6.47 5.58
N VAL A 55 11.83 -7.34 6.01
CA VAL A 55 12.99 -7.75 5.21
C VAL A 55 12.56 -8.47 3.93
N TYR A 56 11.65 -9.43 4.04
CA TYR A 56 11.10 -10.17 2.91
C TYR A 56 10.51 -9.23 1.85
N ARG A 57 9.61 -8.32 2.28
CA ARG A 57 8.97 -7.35 1.39
C ARG A 57 9.99 -6.41 0.75
N TRP A 58 11.00 -5.99 1.49
CA TRP A 58 12.05 -5.11 0.97
C TRP A 58 12.92 -5.80 -0.10
N MET A 59 13.19 -7.09 0.05
CA MET A 59 14.04 -7.86 -0.87
C MET A 59 13.39 -8.19 -2.22
N LEU A 60 12.07 -8.11 -2.30
CA LEU A 60 11.32 -8.29 -3.53
C LEU A 60 11.44 -7.05 -4.44
N ASP A 61 11.40 -7.30 -5.74
CA ASP A 61 11.20 -6.24 -6.73
C ASP A 61 9.79 -5.64 -6.55
N ALA A 62 9.60 -4.36 -6.93
CA ALA A 62 8.42 -3.59 -6.54
C ALA A 62 7.09 -4.28 -6.92
N ASP A 63 6.95 -4.73 -8.17
CA ASP A 63 5.71 -5.35 -8.65
C ASP A 63 5.44 -6.69 -7.96
N ASP A 64 6.50 -7.48 -7.70
CA ASP A 64 6.43 -8.76 -7.00
C ASP A 64 6.05 -8.59 -5.52
N ARG A 65 6.63 -7.59 -4.86
CA ARG A 65 6.29 -7.21 -3.49
C ARG A 65 4.81 -6.86 -3.40
N ASP A 66 4.32 -6.08 -4.34
CA ASP A 66 2.96 -5.56 -4.32
C ASP A 66 1.95 -6.67 -4.67
N ALA A 67 2.32 -7.61 -5.55
CA ALA A 67 1.56 -8.83 -5.77
C ALA A 67 1.47 -9.71 -4.50
N VAL A 68 2.56 -9.84 -3.75
CA VAL A 68 2.57 -10.54 -2.45
C VAL A 68 1.66 -9.84 -1.45
N LEU A 69 1.74 -8.51 -1.34
CA LEU A 69 0.88 -7.72 -0.44
C LEU A 69 -0.60 -7.93 -0.77
N ALA A 70 -0.96 -7.90 -2.06
CA ALA A 70 -2.33 -8.19 -2.49
C ALA A 70 -2.76 -9.61 -2.08
N ASN A 71 -1.94 -10.63 -2.32
CA ASN A 71 -2.30 -12.01 -1.99
C ASN A 71 -2.43 -12.22 -0.48
N VAL A 72 -1.58 -11.59 0.34
CA VAL A 72 -1.69 -11.64 1.80
C VAL A 72 -3.00 -11.01 2.28
N ALA A 73 -3.38 -9.86 1.70
CA ALA A 73 -4.65 -9.18 2.00
C ALA A 73 -5.89 -10.04 1.72
N MET A 74 -5.76 -11.08 0.89
CA MET A 74 -6.86 -11.98 0.55
C MET A 74 -7.02 -13.22 1.46
N ARG A 75 -6.00 -13.60 2.24
CA ARG A 75 -5.93 -14.96 2.82
C ARG A 75 -6.41 -15.14 4.26
N LYS A 76 -6.21 -14.15 5.14
CA LYS A 76 -6.52 -14.30 6.59
C LYS A 76 -7.80 -13.58 7.02
N SER A 77 -8.12 -12.49 6.33
CA SER A 77 -9.35 -11.71 6.38
C SER A 77 -9.20 -10.64 5.31
N LEU A 78 -10.23 -10.36 4.52
CA LEU A 78 -10.14 -9.40 3.43
C LEU A 78 -9.70 -8.02 3.94
N ASP A 79 -8.44 -7.68 3.71
CA ASP A 79 -7.91 -6.35 3.99
C ASP A 79 -8.09 -5.46 2.75
N TYR A 80 -9.20 -4.73 2.74
CA TYR A 80 -9.53 -3.81 1.67
C TYR A 80 -8.57 -2.61 1.59
N HIS A 81 -7.80 -2.30 2.64
CA HIS A 81 -6.91 -1.14 2.64
C HIS A 81 -5.81 -1.27 1.59
N VAL A 82 -5.25 -2.46 1.39
CA VAL A 82 -4.20 -2.69 0.37
C VAL A 82 -4.71 -2.36 -1.03
N ILE A 83 -5.91 -2.81 -1.38
CA ILE A 83 -6.49 -2.58 -2.71
C ILE A 83 -6.85 -1.11 -2.91
N VAL A 84 -7.42 -0.47 -1.88
CA VAL A 84 -7.73 0.97 -1.89
C VAL A 84 -6.45 1.79 -2.03
N GLU A 85 -5.39 1.44 -1.30
CA GLU A 85 -4.08 2.08 -1.35
C GLU A 85 -3.49 2.00 -2.75
N PHE A 86 -3.45 0.81 -3.36
CA PHE A 86 -2.96 0.63 -4.73
C PHE A 86 -3.73 1.52 -5.71
N SER A 87 -5.06 1.44 -5.73
CA SER A 87 -5.86 2.24 -6.66
C SER A 87 -5.75 3.76 -6.48
N SER A 88 -5.45 4.23 -5.27
CA SER A 88 -5.38 5.65 -4.94
C SER A 88 -3.98 6.22 -5.19
N VAL A 89 -2.96 5.44 -4.85
CA VAL A 89 -1.57 5.90 -4.84
C VAL A 89 -0.87 5.59 -6.17
N TYR A 90 -1.13 4.43 -6.76
CA TYR A 90 -0.34 3.92 -7.89
C TYR A 90 -0.80 4.57 -9.19
N SER A 91 0.12 4.72 -10.14
CA SER A 91 -0.28 5.03 -11.51
C SER A 91 -1.05 3.86 -12.13
N ALA A 92 -1.74 4.12 -13.23
CA ALA A 92 -2.44 3.09 -13.99
C ALA A 92 -1.49 1.98 -14.45
N ASP A 93 -0.27 2.33 -14.88
CA ASP A 93 0.76 1.38 -15.28
C ASP A 93 1.34 0.59 -14.11
N GLU A 94 1.58 1.24 -12.97
CA GLU A 94 2.04 0.55 -11.76
C GLU A 94 1.00 -0.48 -11.31
N LEU A 95 -0.28 -0.13 -11.25
CA LEU A 95 -1.35 -1.07 -10.88
C LEU A 95 -1.47 -2.23 -11.89
N LEU A 96 -1.29 -1.95 -13.19
CA LEU A 96 -1.22 -2.99 -14.20
C LEU A 96 -0.03 -3.94 -13.99
N ASN A 97 1.13 -3.42 -13.60
CA ASN A 97 2.31 -4.23 -13.33
C ASN A 97 2.13 -5.12 -12.10
N VAL A 98 1.46 -4.63 -11.04
CA VAL A 98 1.06 -5.47 -9.89
C VAL A 98 0.23 -6.67 -10.35
N ARG A 99 -0.76 -6.45 -11.22
CA ARG A 99 -1.61 -7.54 -11.75
C ARG A 99 -0.81 -8.55 -12.58
N LYS A 100 0.11 -8.07 -13.43
CA LYS A 100 1.01 -8.94 -14.20
C LYS A 100 1.91 -9.78 -13.29
N ALA A 101 2.50 -9.17 -12.26
CA ALA A 101 3.30 -9.90 -11.27
C ALA A 101 2.45 -10.92 -10.50
N TYR A 102 1.21 -10.58 -10.17
CA TYR A 102 0.26 -11.50 -9.53
C TYR A 102 0.01 -12.74 -10.40
N HIS A 103 -0.23 -12.55 -11.71
CA HIS A 103 -0.40 -13.66 -12.66
C HIS A 103 0.86 -14.53 -12.73
N ALA A 104 2.02 -13.88 -12.86
CA ALA A 104 3.30 -14.58 -12.96
C ALA A 104 3.56 -15.45 -11.72
N ARG A 105 3.22 -14.94 -10.53
CA ARG A 105 3.50 -15.60 -9.25
C ARG A 105 2.48 -16.66 -8.86
N TYR A 106 1.19 -16.35 -8.99
CA TYR A 106 0.12 -17.17 -8.44
C TYR A 106 -0.67 -17.97 -9.48
N LYS A 107 -0.39 -17.76 -10.78
CA LYS A 107 -1.05 -18.45 -11.90
C LYS A 107 -2.57 -18.25 -11.91
N LYS A 108 -2.99 -17.10 -11.40
CA LYS A 108 -4.37 -16.63 -11.30
C LYS A 108 -4.36 -15.10 -11.24
N SER A 109 -5.53 -14.49 -11.34
CA SER A 109 -5.77 -13.05 -11.40
C SER A 109 -6.04 -12.48 -10.01
N LEU A 110 -5.67 -11.23 -9.77
CA LEU A 110 -6.02 -10.56 -8.51
C LEU A 110 -7.55 -10.38 -8.40
N GLU A 111 -8.17 -10.13 -9.54
CA GLU A 111 -9.60 -9.92 -9.74
C GLU A 111 -10.43 -11.12 -9.36
N GLU A 112 -10.00 -12.32 -9.73
CA GLU A 112 -10.74 -13.55 -9.42
C GLU A 112 -10.65 -13.88 -7.93
N ASP A 113 -9.51 -13.59 -7.29
CA ASP A 113 -9.39 -13.71 -5.84
C ASP A 113 -10.26 -12.69 -5.12
N LEU A 114 -10.28 -11.43 -5.57
CA LEU A 114 -11.18 -10.41 -5.00
C LEU A 114 -12.65 -10.77 -5.21
N ALA A 115 -13.01 -11.28 -6.39
CA ALA A 115 -14.36 -11.71 -6.70
C ALA A 115 -14.81 -12.89 -5.82
N THR A 116 -13.90 -13.83 -5.52
CA THR A 116 -14.19 -15.00 -4.70
C THR A 116 -14.32 -14.66 -3.22
N ASN A 117 -13.47 -13.77 -2.71
CA ASN A 117 -13.36 -13.50 -1.27
C ASN A 117 -14.19 -12.30 -0.77
N ALA A 118 -14.71 -11.45 -1.66
CA ALA A 118 -15.62 -10.36 -1.33
C ALA A 118 -17.05 -10.67 -1.78
N SER A 119 -18.05 -9.92 -1.31
CA SER A 119 -19.45 -10.04 -1.76
C SER A 119 -20.12 -8.67 -1.95
N GLY A 120 -21.26 -8.65 -2.66
CA GLY A 120 -22.09 -7.47 -2.86
C GLY A 120 -21.34 -6.24 -3.41
N ASN A 121 -21.65 -5.07 -2.86
CA ASN A 121 -21.04 -3.79 -3.25
C ASN A 121 -19.54 -3.72 -2.90
N ALA A 122 -19.09 -4.41 -1.84
CA ALA A 122 -17.66 -4.50 -1.52
C ALA A 122 -16.89 -5.22 -2.63
N ARG A 123 -17.43 -6.32 -3.18
CA ARG A 123 -16.84 -7.01 -4.34
C ARG A 123 -16.73 -6.09 -5.54
N LYS A 124 -17.85 -5.45 -5.92
CA LYS A 124 -17.90 -4.52 -7.07
C LYS A 124 -16.88 -3.39 -6.92
N LEU A 125 -16.80 -2.80 -5.72
CA LEU A 125 -15.83 -1.76 -5.41
C LEU A 125 -14.39 -2.28 -5.55
N LEU A 126 -14.04 -3.36 -4.86
CA LEU A 126 -12.66 -3.84 -4.81
C LEU A 126 -12.15 -4.33 -6.16
N VAL A 127 -12.98 -5.08 -6.90
CA VAL A 127 -12.64 -5.51 -8.26
C VAL A 127 -12.50 -4.29 -9.17
N GLY A 128 -13.41 -3.31 -9.08
CA GLY A 128 -13.31 -2.08 -9.86
C GLY A 128 -12.07 -1.25 -9.54
N LEU A 129 -11.68 -1.16 -8.26
CA LEU A 129 -10.45 -0.48 -7.84
C LEU A 129 -9.19 -1.19 -8.33
N ALA A 130 -9.14 -2.52 -8.21
CA ALA A 130 -7.98 -3.32 -8.60
C ALA A 130 -7.77 -3.39 -10.12
N THR A 131 -8.85 -3.30 -10.91
CA THR A 131 -8.80 -3.39 -12.38
C THR A 131 -8.63 -2.06 -13.09
N ALA A 132 -8.75 -0.95 -12.37
CA ALA A 132 -8.81 0.38 -12.96
C ALA A 132 -7.52 0.72 -13.73
N TYR A 133 -7.65 1.03 -15.01
CA TYR A 133 -6.60 1.66 -15.82
C TYR A 133 -7.06 3.07 -16.16
N ARG A 134 -6.93 3.98 -15.20
CA ARG A 134 -7.58 5.30 -15.22
C ARG A 134 -6.84 6.27 -16.12
N TYR A 135 -7.58 7.22 -16.66
CA TYR A 135 -6.99 8.42 -17.25
C TYR A 135 -6.19 9.20 -16.19
N GLU A 136 -4.97 9.60 -16.53
CA GLU A 136 -4.04 10.29 -15.62
C GLU A 136 -3.83 11.78 -15.95
N GLY A 137 -4.60 12.32 -16.89
CA GLY A 137 -4.54 13.73 -17.24
C GLY A 137 -5.09 14.65 -16.15
N THR A 138 -4.86 15.94 -16.37
CA THR A 138 -5.24 17.05 -15.45
C THR A 138 -6.61 17.66 -15.76
N GLU A 139 -7.25 17.19 -16.82
CA GLU A 139 -8.49 17.69 -17.36
C GLU A 139 -9.63 17.42 -16.38
N ILE A 140 -10.43 18.46 -16.11
CA ILE A 140 -11.58 18.39 -15.22
C ILE A 140 -12.83 18.85 -15.94
N ASN A 141 -13.94 18.19 -15.62
CA ASN A 141 -15.28 18.66 -15.94
C ASN A 141 -15.95 19.14 -14.64
N ALA A 142 -15.92 20.45 -14.42
CA ALA A 142 -16.45 21.06 -13.19
C ALA A 142 -17.98 20.90 -13.05
N ALA A 143 -18.72 20.90 -14.16
CA ALA A 143 -20.16 20.68 -14.15
C ALA A 143 -20.49 19.24 -13.73
N LEU A 144 -19.75 18.27 -14.27
CA LEU A 144 -19.85 16.87 -13.86
C LEU A 144 -19.44 16.68 -12.40
N ALA A 145 -18.37 17.34 -11.95
CA ALA A 145 -17.91 17.25 -10.56
C ALA A 145 -18.99 17.68 -9.56
N LYS A 146 -19.76 18.74 -9.86
CA LYS A 146 -20.90 19.16 -9.05
C LYS A 146 -22.02 18.11 -9.04
N LYS A 147 -22.42 17.61 -10.22
CA LYS A 147 -23.45 16.56 -10.31
C LYS A 147 -23.06 15.29 -9.56
N GLU A 148 -21.82 14.84 -9.73
CA GLU A 148 -21.32 13.66 -9.04
C GLU A 148 -21.17 13.88 -7.53
N ALA A 149 -20.93 15.11 -7.07
CA ALA A 149 -20.93 15.41 -5.65
C ALA A 149 -22.32 15.22 -5.01
N ASP A 150 -23.40 15.58 -5.73
CA ASP A 150 -24.78 15.33 -5.30
C ASP A 150 -25.07 13.83 -5.23
N ILE A 151 -24.67 13.07 -6.26
CA ILE A 151 -24.80 11.61 -6.28
C ILE A 151 -24.06 10.96 -5.09
N LEU A 152 -22.83 11.41 -4.79
CA LEU A 152 -22.09 10.91 -3.64
C LEU A 152 -22.77 11.27 -2.32
N HIS A 153 -23.45 12.41 -2.24
CA HIS A 153 -24.20 12.81 -1.04
C HIS A 153 -25.42 11.94 -0.81
N ASP A 154 -26.17 11.64 -1.87
CA ASP A 154 -27.32 10.75 -1.81
C ASP A 154 -26.89 9.32 -1.47
N ALA A 155 -25.77 8.84 -2.03
CA ALA A 155 -25.21 7.53 -1.70
C ALA A 155 -24.71 7.39 -0.26
N VAL A 156 -24.30 8.48 0.38
CA VAL A 156 -23.94 8.48 1.81
C VAL A 156 -25.19 8.34 2.69
N LYS A 157 -26.35 8.84 2.24
CA LYS A 157 -27.63 8.73 2.96
C LYS A 157 -28.35 7.41 2.71
N ASP A 158 -28.30 6.93 1.48
CA ASP A 158 -28.93 5.70 1.02
C ASP A 158 -27.97 4.93 0.09
N SER A 159 -27.16 4.09 0.72
CA SER A 159 -26.18 3.26 0.02
C SER A 159 -26.80 2.10 -0.75
N GLU A 160 -28.06 1.74 -0.46
CA GLU A 160 -28.74 0.63 -1.13
C GLU A 160 -29.17 1.06 -2.54
N SER A 161 -29.80 2.23 -2.65
CA SER A 161 -30.28 2.75 -3.94
C SER A 161 -29.19 3.36 -4.82
N HIS A 162 -28.14 3.93 -4.22
CA HIS A 162 -27.12 4.71 -4.95
C HIS A 162 -25.70 4.13 -4.86
N GLY A 163 -25.53 2.96 -4.23
CA GLY A 163 -24.22 2.33 -4.04
C GLY A 163 -23.48 2.03 -5.35
N GLU A 164 -24.20 1.70 -6.43
CA GLU A 164 -23.57 1.42 -7.72
C GLU A 164 -22.96 2.67 -8.36
N GLU A 165 -23.65 3.80 -8.28
CA GLU A 165 -23.14 5.06 -8.81
C GLU A 165 -21.96 5.58 -8.00
N PHE A 166 -21.98 5.41 -6.66
CA PHE A 166 -20.81 5.66 -5.83
C PHE A 166 -19.61 4.85 -6.33
N ILE A 167 -19.79 3.53 -6.51
CA ILE A 167 -18.74 2.63 -6.99
C ILE A 167 -18.25 3.06 -8.37
N ARG A 168 -19.15 3.34 -9.31
CA ARG A 168 -18.81 3.79 -10.66
C ARG A 168 -17.93 5.05 -10.62
N ILE A 169 -18.31 6.06 -9.84
CA ILE A 169 -17.54 7.30 -9.71
C ILE A 169 -16.15 7.00 -9.17
N VAL A 170 -16.06 6.34 -8.01
CA VAL A 170 -14.78 6.13 -7.33
C VAL A 170 -13.86 5.15 -8.05
N THR A 171 -14.37 4.23 -8.87
CA THR A 171 -13.57 3.23 -9.59
C THR A 171 -13.14 3.66 -11.00
N THR A 172 -13.86 4.58 -11.64
CA THR A 172 -13.62 4.90 -13.07
C THR A 172 -13.05 6.29 -13.33
N ARG A 173 -13.32 7.28 -12.47
CA ARG A 173 -12.88 8.66 -12.71
C ARG A 173 -11.38 8.82 -12.53
N SER A 174 -10.77 9.74 -13.29
CA SER A 174 -9.38 10.14 -13.09
C SER A 174 -9.19 10.70 -11.67
N LYS A 175 -7.97 10.62 -11.15
CA LYS A 175 -7.65 11.16 -9.82
C LYS A 175 -7.95 12.66 -9.74
N THR A 176 -7.61 13.41 -10.80
CA THR A 176 -7.88 14.84 -10.89
C THR A 176 -9.38 15.16 -10.88
N GLN A 177 -10.19 14.38 -11.61
CA GLN A 177 -11.64 14.54 -11.62
C GLN A 177 -12.25 14.17 -10.26
N LEU A 178 -11.79 13.09 -9.61
CA LEU A 178 -12.25 12.71 -8.26
C LEU A 178 -11.97 13.82 -7.23
N LEU A 179 -10.78 14.42 -7.27
CA LEU A 179 -10.44 15.55 -6.42
C LEU A 179 -11.38 16.73 -6.66
N ALA A 180 -11.70 17.05 -7.93
CA ALA A 180 -12.67 18.08 -8.26
C ALA A 180 -14.07 17.77 -7.70
N THR A 181 -14.53 16.52 -7.83
CA THR A 181 -15.80 16.05 -7.27
C THR A 181 -15.83 16.16 -5.73
N PHE A 182 -14.77 15.73 -5.04
CA PHE A 182 -14.69 15.82 -3.58
C PHE A 182 -14.60 17.28 -3.08
N ASN A 183 -13.94 18.15 -3.83
CA ASN A 183 -13.92 19.58 -3.54
C ASN A 183 -15.30 20.22 -3.72
N ALA A 184 -16.02 19.88 -4.80
CA ALA A 184 -17.40 20.31 -5.01
C ALA A 184 -18.32 19.82 -3.88
N TYR A 185 -18.18 18.56 -3.46
CA TYR A 185 -18.92 18.01 -2.30
C TYR A 185 -18.69 18.84 -1.03
N ARG A 186 -17.43 19.15 -0.71
CA ARG A 186 -17.10 19.96 0.47
C ARG A 186 -17.73 21.36 0.40
N GLN A 187 -17.73 21.97 -0.79
CA GLN A 187 -18.33 23.29 -1.00
C GLN A 187 -19.86 23.28 -0.84
N LEU A 188 -20.52 22.24 -1.34
CA LEU A 188 -21.98 22.13 -1.29
C LEU A 188 -22.51 21.73 0.09
N TYR A 189 -21.82 20.82 0.78
CA TYR A 189 -22.34 20.14 1.98
C TYR A 189 -21.59 20.50 3.28
N GLY A 190 -20.59 21.37 3.22
CA GLY A 190 -19.85 21.88 4.38
C GLY A 190 -18.95 20.86 5.09
N ASN A 191 -19.00 19.58 4.71
CA ASN A 191 -18.19 18.50 5.27
C ASN A 191 -17.43 17.78 4.16
N SER A 192 -16.19 17.36 4.44
CA SER A 192 -15.45 16.51 3.51
C SER A 192 -15.97 15.08 3.59
N ILE A 193 -16.26 14.48 2.43
CA ILE A 193 -16.64 13.06 2.33
C ILE A 193 -15.61 12.14 3.00
N THR A 194 -14.32 12.48 2.93
CA THR A 194 -13.23 11.75 3.59
C THR A 194 -13.35 11.73 5.11
N LYS A 195 -13.85 12.80 5.74
CA LYS A 195 -14.12 12.86 7.19
C LYS A 195 -15.29 11.96 7.57
N ILE A 196 -16.34 11.94 6.76
CA ILE A 196 -17.51 11.07 6.95
C ILE A 196 -17.06 9.60 6.90
N LEU A 197 -16.32 9.22 5.86
CA LEU A 197 -15.80 7.86 5.68
C LEU A 197 -14.80 7.48 6.79
N ARG A 198 -13.89 8.38 7.18
CA ARG A 198 -12.93 8.11 8.27
C ARG A 198 -13.65 7.85 9.60
N ASN A 199 -14.69 8.61 9.92
CA ASN A 199 -15.44 8.41 11.15
C ASN A 199 -16.20 7.08 11.15
N ALA A 200 -16.64 6.61 9.98
CA ALA A 200 -17.31 5.32 9.84
C ALA A 200 -16.36 4.10 9.98
N ILE A 201 -15.06 4.27 9.72
CA ILE A 201 -14.09 3.16 9.56
C ILE A 201 -13.11 3.04 10.74
N GLN A 202 -13.07 4.00 11.69
CA GLN A 202 -12.02 4.02 12.73
C GLN A 202 -11.94 2.73 13.57
N LYS A 203 -10.85 1.99 13.37
CA LYS A 203 -10.34 0.97 14.32
C LYS A 203 -9.29 1.61 15.23
N ARG A 204 -9.28 1.22 16.52
CA ARG A 204 -8.27 1.64 17.50
C ARG A 204 -7.02 0.74 17.39
N GLY A 205 -5.84 1.34 17.43
CA GLY A 205 -4.55 0.65 17.44
C GLY A 205 -3.62 1.11 16.31
N THR A 206 -2.35 0.72 16.41
CA THR A 206 -1.36 0.82 15.32
C THR A 206 -1.49 -0.44 14.47
N ASP A 207 -1.52 -0.28 13.14
CA ASP A 207 -1.53 -1.40 12.20
C ASP A 207 -0.09 -1.56 11.70
N GLU A 208 0.68 -2.47 12.32
CA GLU A 208 2.09 -2.71 11.98
C GLU A 208 2.26 -3.19 10.54
N ASP A 209 1.26 -3.87 9.97
CA ASP A 209 1.28 -4.29 8.57
C ASP A 209 1.16 -3.08 7.64
N ALA A 210 0.23 -2.16 7.94
CA ALA A 210 0.11 -0.90 7.23
C ALA A 210 1.37 -0.04 7.39
N LEU A 211 1.96 0.01 8.58
CA LEU A 211 3.20 0.75 8.83
C LEU A 211 4.36 0.20 7.98
N THR A 212 4.58 -1.12 8.03
CA THR A 212 5.58 -1.81 7.23
C THR A 212 5.36 -1.55 5.74
N ARG A 213 4.12 -1.71 5.28
CA ARG A 213 3.75 -1.55 3.87
C ARG A 213 4.05 -0.15 3.37
N VAL A 214 3.63 0.90 4.07
CA VAL A 214 3.89 2.29 3.66
C VAL A 214 5.39 2.58 3.62
N ILE A 215 6.15 2.21 4.65
CA ILE A 215 7.59 2.52 4.68
C ILE A 215 8.31 1.78 3.54
N VAL A 216 8.08 0.48 3.39
CA VAL A 216 8.77 -0.35 2.38
C VAL A 216 8.40 0.03 0.95
N THR A 217 7.12 0.33 0.67
CA THR A 217 6.68 0.64 -0.71
C THR A 217 7.07 2.06 -1.14
N ARG A 218 7.21 3.00 -0.19
CA ARG A 218 7.44 4.41 -0.48
C ARG A 218 8.89 4.85 -0.31
N ALA A 219 9.74 4.06 0.37
CA ALA A 219 11.15 4.40 0.65
C ALA A 219 11.93 4.82 -0.60
N GLU A 220 11.72 4.15 -1.74
CA GLU A 220 12.43 4.43 -3.00
C GLU A 220 11.64 5.35 -3.96
N LYS A 221 10.55 5.98 -3.49
CA LYS A 221 9.65 6.81 -4.31
C LYS A 221 9.52 8.24 -3.76
N ASP A 222 8.78 8.39 -2.67
CA ASP A 222 8.36 9.71 -2.16
C ASP A 222 8.30 9.77 -0.62
N LEU A 223 8.93 8.83 0.09
CA LEU A 223 8.92 8.78 1.55
C LEU A 223 9.38 10.09 2.21
N LYS A 224 10.28 10.84 1.56
CA LYS A 224 10.69 12.17 2.02
C LYS A 224 9.51 13.15 2.10
N HIS A 225 8.68 13.22 1.06
CA HIS A 225 7.49 14.08 1.06
C HIS A 225 6.47 13.61 2.10
N ILE A 226 6.31 12.29 2.26
CA ILE A 226 5.44 11.71 3.31
C ILE A 226 5.93 12.13 4.71
N LYS A 227 7.24 12.11 4.98
CA LYS A 227 7.82 12.57 6.26
C LYS A 227 7.50 14.04 6.52
N GLU A 228 7.62 14.89 5.51
CA GLU A 228 7.34 16.33 5.60
C GLU A 228 5.86 16.59 5.90
N GLU A 229 4.95 15.97 5.17
CA GLU A 229 3.50 16.11 5.38
C GLU A 229 3.05 15.53 6.73
N TYR A 230 3.64 14.41 7.17
CA TYR A 230 3.39 13.86 8.49
C TYR A 230 3.79 14.84 9.60
N TYR A 231 4.96 15.47 9.49
CA TYR A 231 5.44 16.46 10.45
C TYR A 231 4.53 17.70 10.49
N LYS A 232 4.17 18.26 9.32
CA LYS A 232 3.25 19.40 9.23
C LYS A 232 1.92 19.14 9.94
N ARG A 233 1.40 17.91 9.83
CA ARG A 233 0.09 17.55 10.39
C ARG A 233 0.12 17.17 11.87
N ASN A 234 1.19 16.54 12.35
CA ASN A 234 1.24 15.95 13.68
C ASN A 234 2.23 16.62 14.64
N SER A 235 3.06 17.55 14.14
CA SER A 235 4.12 18.23 14.91
C SER A 235 5.13 17.28 15.59
N VAL A 236 5.19 16.03 15.13
CA VAL A 236 6.13 14.99 15.55
C VAL A 236 6.70 14.38 14.28
N SER A 237 8.01 14.10 14.25
CA SER A 237 8.61 13.48 13.07
C SER A 237 8.12 12.03 12.92
N LEU A 238 7.98 11.57 11.67
CA LEU A 238 7.55 10.20 11.39
C LEU A 238 8.45 9.17 12.10
N SER A 239 9.76 9.43 12.15
CA SER A 239 10.74 8.52 12.76
C SER A 239 10.64 8.49 14.27
N GLN A 240 10.32 9.61 14.94
CA GLN A 240 10.01 9.61 16.37
C GLN A 240 8.74 8.80 16.67
N ALA A 241 7.70 8.94 15.83
CA ALA A 241 6.48 8.16 15.99
C ALA A 241 6.75 6.65 15.80
N VAL A 242 7.46 6.26 14.75
CA VAL A 242 7.86 4.87 14.51
C VAL A 242 8.71 4.33 15.66
N ALA A 243 9.69 5.10 16.13
CA ALA A 243 10.56 4.70 17.23
C ALA A 243 9.83 4.50 18.56
N LYS A 244 8.66 5.13 18.74
CA LYS A 244 7.83 5.00 19.94
C LYS A 244 6.89 3.79 19.86
N GLU A 245 6.37 3.51 18.68
CA GLU A 245 5.35 2.47 18.46
C GLU A 245 5.96 1.10 18.09
N THR A 246 7.26 1.01 17.83
CA THR A 246 7.96 -0.22 17.42
C THR A 246 9.18 -0.52 18.30
N SER A 247 9.67 -1.75 18.27
CA SER A 247 10.83 -2.19 19.07
C SER A 247 11.72 -3.19 18.32
N GLY A 248 12.91 -3.46 18.86
CA GLY A 248 13.84 -4.48 18.35
C GLY A 248 14.36 -4.20 16.95
N ASP A 249 14.75 -5.25 16.22
CA ASP A 249 15.32 -5.14 14.87
C ASP A 249 14.31 -4.65 13.84
N TYR A 250 13.02 -4.91 14.07
CA TYR A 250 11.93 -4.32 13.28
C TYR A 250 11.97 -2.79 13.31
N LYS A 251 12.09 -2.19 14.51
CA LYS A 251 12.26 -0.74 14.65
C LYS A 251 13.51 -0.25 13.93
N SER A 252 14.66 -0.89 14.17
CA SER A 252 15.94 -0.49 13.57
C SER A 252 15.84 -0.49 12.04
N PHE A 253 15.27 -1.55 11.47
CA PHE A 253 15.09 -1.67 10.03
C PHE A 253 14.18 -0.59 9.45
N LEU A 254 13.04 -0.30 10.09
CA LEU A 254 12.15 0.78 9.62
C LEU A 254 12.84 2.16 9.68
N LEU A 255 13.64 2.41 10.72
CA LEU A 255 14.39 3.66 10.85
C LEU A 255 15.52 3.78 9.81
N ALA A 256 16.18 2.67 9.47
CA ALA A 256 17.14 2.61 8.37
C ALA A 256 16.48 3.00 7.04
N LEU A 257 15.30 2.45 6.74
CA LEU A 257 14.53 2.79 5.53
C LEU A 257 14.02 4.23 5.52
N LEU A 258 13.78 4.83 6.69
CA LEU A 258 13.43 6.24 6.83
C LEU A 258 14.64 7.18 6.68
N GLY A 259 15.86 6.64 6.64
CA GLY A 259 17.11 7.38 6.50
C GLY A 259 17.53 8.14 7.78
N ASP A 260 17.04 7.74 8.95
CA ASP A 260 17.24 8.47 10.22
C ASP A 260 18.14 7.71 11.23
N GLU A 261 19.02 6.83 10.75
CA GLU A 261 20.09 6.27 11.58
C GLU A 261 21.25 7.27 11.72
N LYS A 262 21.76 7.41 12.94
CA LYS A 262 23.00 8.14 13.25
C LYS A 262 24.21 7.29 12.92
#